data_AF-A0A8K1SNC2-F1
#
_entry.id   AF-A0A8K1SNC2-F1
#
_cell.length_a   1.000
_cell.length_b   1.000
_cell.length_c   1.000
_cell.angle_alpha   90.00
_cell.angle_beta   90.00
_cell.angle_gamma   90.00
#
_symmetry.space_group_name_H-M   'P 1'
#
loop_
_entity.id
_entity.type
_entity.pdbx_description
1 polymer ?
#
loop_
_entity_poly.entity_id
_entity_poly.type
_entity_poly.pdbx_seq_one_letter_code
_entity_poly.pdbx_strand_id
1 'polypeptide(L)'
;MILIILSVSLTSLSFWYSYIMFLIMVGGMLVLFMYMTSVASNEKFEFSWTTMILIASGLTSVILIQMNDYWMGFTKTINMEKMSNLKPFFFSLNKFLNEPSYSLSIILIIYLLITLIAVIKIINIKSGPIRHMN
;
A
#
# COMPACT_ATOMS: atom_id res chain seq x y z
N MET A 1 -5.71 -2.65 3.43
CA MET A 1 -5.15 -1.41 2.84
C MET A 1 -5.63 -0.16 3.55
N ILE A 2 -6.93 0.15 3.58
CA ILE A 2 -7.46 1.33 4.28
C ILE A 2 -7.02 1.39 5.76
N LEU A 3 -7.09 0.26 6.48
CA LEU A 3 -6.64 0.17 7.88
C LEU A 3 -5.14 0.50 8.07
N ILE A 4 -4.30 0.16 7.09
CA ILE A 4 -2.85 0.44 7.12
C ILE A 4 -2.61 1.94 6.87
N ILE A 5 -3.34 2.55 5.94
CA ILE A 5 -3.26 3.99 5.69
C ILE A 5 -3.69 4.77 6.93
N LEU A 6 -4.78 4.34 7.57
CA LEU A 6 -5.28 4.91 8.82
C LEU A 6 -4.27 4.78 9.95
N SER A 7 -3.67 3.60 10.16
CA SER A 7 -2.66 3.42 11.21
C SER A 7 -1.40 4.26 10.96
N VAL A 8 -0.96 4.40 9.71
CA VAL A 8 0.15 5.30 9.34
C VAL A 8 -0.21 6.77 9.54
N SER A 9 -1.43 7.18 9.22
CA SER A 9 -1.88 8.57 9.47
C SER A 9 -1.99 8.91 10.95
N LEU A 10 -2.34 7.94 11.80
CA LEU A 10 -2.47 8.14 13.25
C LEU A 10 -1.10 8.20 13.95
N THR A 11 -0.08 7.56 13.38
CA THR A 11 1.27 7.47 13.96
C THR A 11 2.24 8.51 13.43
N SER A 12 1.99 9.07 12.25
CA SER A 12 2.87 10.06 11.62
C SER A 12 2.41 11.49 11.89
N LEU A 13 3.37 12.40 12.07
CA LEU A 13 3.12 13.83 12.28
C LEU A 13 2.52 14.53 11.05
N SER A 14 2.50 13.88 9.89
CA SER A 14 2.16 14.47 8.60
C SER A 14 1.52 13.44 7.66
N PHE A 15 0.52 13.87 6.89
CA PHE A 15 -0.23 13.00 5.97
C PHE A 15 0.52 12.58 4.70
N TRP A 16 1.73 13.08 4.44
CA TRP A 16 2.46 12.80 3.20
C TRP A 16 2.80 11.32 3.00
N TYR A 17 3.20 10.60 4.05
CA TYR A 17 3.50 9.17 3.94
C TYR A 17 2.24 8.32 3.68
N SER A 18 1.13 8.62 4.37
CA SER A 18 -0.16 7.97 4.11
C SER A 18 -0.66 8.24 2.69
N TYR A 19 -0.39 9.44 2.16
CA TYR A 19 -0.77 9.81 0.79
C TYR A 19 0.05 9.06 -0.27
N ILE A 20 1.38 8.98 -0.14
CA ILE A 20 2.23 8.21 -1.08
C ILE A 20 1.84 6.73 -1.07
N MET A 21 1.60 6.14 0.11
CA MET A 21 1.10 4.78 0.25
C MET A 21 -0.24 4.56 -0.46
N PHE A 22 -1.17 5.50 -0.33
CA PHE A 22 -2.47 5.42 -1.02
C PHE A 22 -2.29 5.37 -2.54
N LEU A 23 -1.47 6.26 -3.12
CA LEU A 23 -1.24 6.31 -4.56
C LEU A 23 -0.64 5.00 -5.11
N ILE A 24 0.40 4.48 -4.46
CA ILE A 24 1.07 3.25 -4.90
C ILE A 24 0.10 2.07 -4.89
N MET A 25 -0.69 1.96 -3.82
CA MET A 25 -1.61 0.83 -3.67
C MET A 25 -2.80 0.90 -4.64
N VAL A 26 -3.38 2.09 -4.87
CA VAL A 26 -4.44 2.25 -5.87
C VAL A 26 -3.92 1.93 -7.27
N GLY A 27 -2.74 2.43 -7.63
CA GLY A 27 -2.10 2.11 -8.92
C GLY A 27 -1.88 0.61 -9.12
N GLY A 28 -1.34 -0.08 -8.11
CA GLY A 28 -1.12 -1.52 -8.15
C GLY A 28 -2.40 -2.34 -8.28
N MET A 29 -3.45 -1.98 -7.54
CA MET A 29 -4.75 -2.67 -7.62
C MET A 29 -5.42 -2.50 -8.98
N LEU A 30 -5.34 -1.32 -9.60
CA LEU A 30 -5.93 -1.08 -10.91
C LEU A 30 -5.27 -1.96 -12.01
N VAL A 31 -3.94 -2.09 -11.98
CA VAL A 31 -3.22 -2.96 -12.92
C VAL A 31 -3.61 -4.43 -12.73
N LEU A 32 -3.67 -4.91 -11.48
CA LEU A 32 -4.11 -6.27 -11.18
C LEU A 32 -5.56 -6.52 -11.60
N PHE A 33 -6.43 -5.54 -11.42
CA PHE A 33 -7.84 -5.64 -11.84
C PHE A 33 -7.98 -5.77 -13.36
N MET A 34 -7.24 -4.97 -14.13
CA MET A 34 -7.19 -5.09 -15.60
C MET A 34 -6.66 -6.47 -16.03
N TYR A 35 -5.65 -7.00 -15.35
CA TYR A 35 -5.13 -8.34 -15.64
C TYR A 35 -6.17 -9.43 -15.35
N MET A 36 -6.78 -9.45 -14.17
CA MET A 36 -7.76 -10.50 -13.80
C MET A 36 -8.98 -10.51 -14.73
N THR A 37 -9.54 -9.34 -15.05
CA THR A 37 -10.66 -9.22 -16.00
C THR A 37 -10.31 -9.65 -17.42
N SER A 38 -9.02 -9.64 -17.79
CA SER A 38 -8.55 -10.14 -19.09
C SER A 38 -8.32 -11.66 -19.12
N VAL A 39 -8.07 -12.30 -17.97
CA VAL A 39 -7.66 -13.72 -17.89
C VAL A 39 -8.81 -14.66 -17.53
N ALA A 40 -9.80 -14.21 -16.75
CA ALA A 40 -10.91 -15.07 -16.30
C ALA A 40 -12.27 -14.46 -16.66
N SER A 41 -13.20 -15.31 -17.10
CA SER A 41 -14.61 -14.94 -17.20
C SER A 41 -15.15 -14.61 -15.81
N ASN A 42 -15.95 -13.55 -15.70
CA ASN A 42 -16.71 -13.19 -14.51
C ASN A 42 -17.64 -14.35 -14.10
N GLU A 43 -17.13 -15.33 -13.35
CA GLU A 43 -17.97 -16.31 -12.68
C GLU A 43 -18.76 -15.59 -11.59
N LYS A 44 -20.07 -15.82 -11.58
CA LYS A 44 -20.95 -15.20 -10.58
C LYS A 44 -20.59 -15.77 -9.23
N PHE A 45 -20.10 -14.91 -8.34
CA PHE A 45 -19.75 -15.29 -6.98
C PHE A 45 -21.01 -15.75 -6.25
N GLU A 46 -21.10 -17.03 -5.91
CA GLU A 46 -22.19 -17.54 -5.07
C GLU A 46 -21.90 -17.20 -3.61
N PHE A 47 -22.49 -16.11 -3.13
CA PHE A 47 -22.43 -15.73 -1.73
C PHE A 47 -23.37 -16.62 -0.90
N SER A 48 -22.80 -17.34 0.08
CA SER A 48 -23.58 -18.04 1.09
C SER A 48 -23.68 -17.23 2.38
N TRP A 49 -24.84 -17.22 3.03
CA TRP A 49 -25.05 -16.51 4.30
C TRP A 49 -24.06 -16.94 5.40
N THR A 50 -23.62 -18.19 5.39
CA THR A 50 -22.61 -18.73 6.31
C THR A 50 -21.25 -18.07 6.10
N THR A 51 -20.82 -17.88 4.86
CA THR A 51 -19.57 -17.14 4.56
C THR A 51 -19.66 -15.68 5.00
N MET A 52 -20.82 -15.04 4.83
CA MET A 52 -21.00 -13.66 5.27
C MET A 52 -20.91 -13.51 6.79
N ILE A 53 -21.52 -14.43 7.55
CA ILE A 53 -21.48 -14.43 9.02
C ILE A 53 -20.06 -14.70 9.52
N LEU A 54 -19.33 -15.63 8.90
CA LEU A 54 -17.93 -15.90 9.24
C LEU A 54 -17.02 -14.70 8.99
N ILE A 55 -17.22 -13.98 7.88
CA ILE A 55 -16.46 -12.76 7.60
C ILE A 55 -16.82 -11.67 8.62
N ALA A 56 -18.10 -11.51 8.93
CA ALA A 56 -18.55 -10.52 9.91
C ALA A 56 -18.01 -10.80 11.32
N SER A 57 -18.01 -12.06 11.77
CA SER A 57 -17.45 -12.43 13.08
C SER A 57 -15.93 -12.29 13.15
N GLY A 58 -15.23 -12.57 12.04
CA GLY A 58 -13.81 -12.29 11.92
C GLY A 58 -13.51 -10.80 12.07
N LEU A 59 -14.28 -9.95 11.38
CA LEU A 59 -14.09 -8.49 11.45
C LEU A 59 -14.36 -7.92 12.85
N THR A 60 -15.41 -8.37 13.53
CA THR A 60 -15.71 -7.89 14.89
C THR A 60 -14.64 -8.30 15.90
N SER A 61 -14.07 -9.50 15.78
CA SER A 61 -12.99 -9.95 16.66
C SER A 61 -11.74 -9.09 16.56
N VAL A 62 -11.37 -8.67 15.34
CA VAL A 62 -10.21 -7.80 15.09
C VAL A 62 -10.43 -6.41 15.69
N ILE A 63 -11.64 -5.86 15.57
CA ILE A 63 -11.98 -4.54 16.13
C ILE A 63 -11.88 -4.57 17.66
N LEU A 64 -12.37 -5.63 18.29
CA LEU A 64 -12.34 -5.77 19.76
C LEU A 64 -10.91 -5.87 20.31
N ILE A 65 -10.02 -6.61 19.62
CA ILE A 65 -8.61 -6.73 20.01
C ILE A 65 -7.91 -5.36 19.91
N GLN A 66 -8.16 -4.62 18.83
CA GLN A 66 -7.53 -3.32 18.62
C GLN A 66 -8.00 -2.25 19.61
N MET A 67 -9.27 -2.28 20.03
CA MET A 67 -9.81 -1.32 21.00
C MET A 67 -9.09 -1.37 22.35
N ASN A 68 -8.69 -2.56 22.81
CA ASN A 68 -8.06 -2.74 24.12
C ASN A 68 -6.64 -2.13 24.16
N ASP A 69 -5.85 -2.35 23.11
CA ASP A 69 -4.47 -1.85 23.04
C ASP A 69 -4.40 -0.35 22.69
N TYR A 70 -5.31 0.15 21.85
CA TYR A 70 -5.26 1.56 21.41
C TYR A 70 -5.56 2.52 22.57
N TRP A 71 -6.57 2.24 23.40
CA TRP A 71 -6.96 3.13 24.50
C TRP A 71 -5.84 3.27 25.55
N MET A 72 -5.06 2.22 25.77
CA MET A 72 -3.97 2.21 26.75
C MET A 72 -2.70 2.89 26.22
N GLY A 73 -2.47 2.89 24.90
CA GLY A 73 -1.34 3.57 24.25
C GLY A 73 -1.58 5.05 23.94
N PHE A 74 -2.81 5.43 23.53
CA PHE A 74 -3.13 6.78 23.04
C PHE A 74 -3.02 7.86 24.12
N THR A 75 -3.29 7.52 25.38
CA THR A 75 -3.19 8.43 26.53
C THR A 75 -1.75 8.81 26.88
N LYS A 76 -0.77 7.95 26.56
CA LYS A 76 0.67 8.22 26.78
C LYS A 76 1.29 9.07 25.69
N THR A 77 0.81 8.96 24.44
CA THR A 77 1.44 9.62 23.29
C THR A 77 1.01 11.08 23.08
N ILE A 78 -0.19 11.47 23.55
CA ILE A 78 -0.66 12.87 23.45
C ILE A 78 0.14 13.79 24.39
N ASN A 79 0.67 13.26 25.50
CA ASN A 79 1.25 14.08 26.58
C ASN A 79 2.76 14.32 26.50
N MET A 80 3.46 13.79 25.49
CA MET A 80 4.89 14.08 25.35
C MET A 80 5.21 14.45 23.91
N GLU A 81 5.44 15.76 23.74
CA GLU A 81 6.40 16.31 22.79
C GLU A 81 6.15 15.99 21.32
N LYS A 82 5.52 16.91 20.57
CA LYS A 82 5.92 17.32 19.20
C LYS A 82 4.84 18.17 18.54
N MET A 83 4.68 19.40 19.01
CA MET A 83 4.02 20.45 18.21
C MET A 83 5.03 21.46 17.65
N SER A 84 6.30 21.40 18.05
CA SER A 84 7.24 22.51 17.85
C SER A 84 8.24 22.36 16.70
N ASN A 85 8.32 21.23 16.00
CA ASN A 85 9.33 21.06 14.95
C ASN A 85 8.75 20.41 13.68
N LEU A 86 8.31 21.26 12.74
CA LEU A 86 8.02 20.89 11.34
C LEU A 86 9.30 20.71 10.50
N LYS A 87 10.46 21.22 10.97
CA LYS A 87 11.77 21.07 10.32
C LYS A 87 12.21 19.61 10.07
N PRO A 88 12.06 18.65 10.99
CA PRO A 88 12.40 17.25 10.75
C PRO A 88 11.55 16.58 9.65
N PHE A 89 10.36 17.09 9.32
CA PHE A 89 9.52 16.52 8.26
C PHE A 89 10.09 16.76 6.85
N PHE A 90 10.51 17.98 6.54
CA PHE A 90 11.17 18.24 5.26
C PHE A 90 12.50 17.50 5.14
N PHE A 91 13.22 17.34 6.25
CA PHE A 91 14.44 16.55 6.29
C PHE A 91 14.17 15.05 6.08
N SER A 92 13.05 14.52 6.58
CA SER A 92 12.72 13.10 6.43
C SER A 92 12.35 12.71 5.00
N LEU A 93 11.74 13.61 4.22
CA LEU A 93 11.49 13.40 2.79
C LEU A 93 12.80 13.36 1.98
N ASN A 94 13.73 14.28 2.25
CA ASN A 94 14.98 14.38 1.50
C ASN A 94 16.11 13.49 2.05
N LYS A 95 15.87 12.75 3.14
CA LYS A 95 16.89 11.92 3.79
C LYS A 95 17.56 10.96 2.81
N PHE A 96 16.78 10.29 1.96
CA PHE A 96 17.29 9.30 1.00
C PHE A 96 18.08 9.89 -0.16
N LEU A 97 17.93 11.19 -0.42
CA LEU A 97 18.70 11.91 -1.44
C LEU A 97 19.99 12.49 -0.88
N ASN A 98 20.18 12.46 0.45
CA ASN A 98 21.37 12.94 1.13
C ASN A 98 22.25 11.77 1.59
N GLU A 99 23.55 12.04 1.74
CA GLU A 99 24.49 11.13 2.39
C GLU A 99 24.07 10.84 3.84
N PRO A 100 24.21 9.61 4.36
CA PRO A 100 24.86 8.42 3.78
C PRO A 100 23.92 7.53 2.93
N SER A 101 22.62 7.84 2.90
CA SER A 101 21.60 7.00 2.24
C SER A 101 21.51 7.19 0.73
N TYR A 102 22.27 8.12 0.17
CA TYR A 102 22.30 8.37 -1.27
C TYR A 102 22.64 7.10 -2.09
N SER A 103 23.54 6.26 -1.58
CA SER A 103 23.88 4.96 -2.17
C SER A 103 22.65 4.05 -2.37
N LEU A 104 21.73 4.02 -1.40
CA LEU A 104 20.47 3.27 -1.47
C LEU A 104 19.59 3.80 -2.62
N SER A 105 19.53 5.12 -2.80
CA SER A 105 18.73 5.74 -3.86
C SER A 105 19.26 5.37 -5.25
N ILE A 106 20.59 5.34 -5.44
CA ILE A 106 21.21 4.92 -6.70
C ILE A 106 20.84 3.47 -7.02
N ILE A 107 20.92 2.57 -6.04
CA ILE A 107 20.56 1.15 -6.24
C ILE A 107 19.08 1.01 -6.65
N LEU A 108 18.17 1.76 -6.04
CA LEU A 108 16.74 1.74 -6.39
C LEU A 108 16.48 2.24 -7.82
N ILE A 109 17.16 3.30 -8.25
CA ILE A 109 17.04 3.81 -9.62
C ILE A 109 17.52 2.76 -10.63
N ILE A 110 18.69 2.14 -10.38
CA ILE A 110 19.22 1.08 -11.24
C ILE A 110 18.27 -0.12 -11.27
N TYR A 111 17.72 -0.53 -10.12
CA TYR A 111 16.74 -1.61 -10.04
C TYR A 111 15.51 -1.33 -10.90
N LEU A 112 14.90 -0.14 -10.76
CA LEU A 112 13.73 0.25 -11.57
C LEU A 112 14.03 0.32 -13.07
N LEU A 113 15.25 0.73 -13.44
CA LEU A 113 15.69 0.75 -14.83
C LEU A 113 15.84 -0.67 -15.40
N ILE A 114 16.44 -1.59 -14.64
CA ILE A 114 16.58 -2.98 -15.04
C ILE A 114 15.22 -3.66 -15.18
N THR A 115 14.28 -3.43 -14.25
CA THR A 115 12.93 -4.02 -14.34
C THR A 115 12.18 -3.50 -15.56
N LEU A 116 12.28 -2.22 -15.91
CA LEU A 116 11.69 -1.68 -17.13
C LEU A 116 12.24 -2.37 -18.39
N ILE A 117 13.57 -2.52 -18.49
CA ILE A 117 14.21 -3.20 -19.64
C ILE A 117 13.77 -4.67 -19.69
N ALA A 118 13.71 -5.35 -18.55
CA ALA A 118 13.25 -6.74 -18.47
C ALA A 118 11.80 -6.88 -18.93
N VAL A 119 10.90 -6.00 -18.49
CA VAL A 119 9.49 -5.98 -18.90
C VAL A 119 9.35 -5.79 -20.42
N ILE A 120 10.10 -4.85 -21.01
CA ILE A 120 10.09 -4.64 -22.48
C ILE A 120 10.55 -5.90 -23.21
N LYS A 121 11.58 -6.59 -22.71
CA LYS A 121 12.05 -7.86 -23.29
C LYS A 121 11.01 -8.98 -23.18
N ILE A 122 10.31 -9.08 -22.05
CA ILE A 122 9.26 -10.10 -21.82
C ILE A 122 8.08 -9.85 -22.76
N ILE A 123 7.61 -8.60 -22.90
CA ILE A 123 6.46 -8.27 -23.75
C ILE A 123 6.76 -8.50 -25.24
N ASN A 124 8.01 -8.29 -25.68
CA ASN A 124 8.41 -8.50 -27.08
C ASN A 124 8.53 -9.99 -27.49
N ILE A 125 8.33 -10.94 -26.58
CA ILE A 125 8.23 -12.36 -26.90
C ILE A 125 6.86 -12.58 -27.54
N LYS A 126 6.84 -12.73 -28.87
CA LYS A 126 5.64 -12.89 -29.70
C LYS A 126 4.64 -13.91 -29.13
N SER A 127 3.58 -13.42 -28.52
CA SER A 127 2.28 -14.10 -28.47
C SER A 127 1.21 -13.04 -28.66
N GLY A 128 0.27 -13.28 -29.58
CA GLY A 128 -0.76 -12.33 -30.00
C GLY A 128 -1.58 -11.71 -28.87
N PRO A 129 -2.47 -10.75 -29.18
CA PRO A 129 -3.23 -10.02 -28.17
C PRO A 129 -3.92 -10.97 -27.18
N ILE A 130 -3.78 -10.70 -25.88
CA ILE A 130 -4.35 -11.47 -24.76
C ILE A 130 -5.89 -11.62 -24.85
N ARG A 131 -6.53 -10.89 -25.77
CA ARG A 131 -7.94 -11.08 -26.11
C ARG A 131 -8.07 -11.45 -27.59
N HIS A 132 -8.50 -12.67 -27.88
CA HIS A 132 -9.15 -12.95 -29.15
C HIS A 132 -10.38 -12.05 -29.25
N MET A 133 -10.39 -11.16 -30.24
CA MET A 133 -11.60 -10.46 -30.66
C MET A 133 -12.45 -11.47 -31.43
N ASN A 134 -13.52 -11.95 -30.78
CA ASN A 134 -14.74 -12.37 -31.47
C ASN A 134 -15.75 -11.22 -31.35
#